data_AF-A0A3G4W7Y6-F1
#
_entry.id   AF-A0A3G4W7Y6-F1
#
_cell.length_a   1.000
_cell.length_b   1.000
_cell.length_c   1.000
_cell.angle_alpha   90.00
_cell.angle_beta   90.00
_cell.angle_gamma   90.00
#
_symmetry.space_group_name_H-M   'P 1'
#
loop_
_entity.id
_entity.type
_entity.pdbx_description
1 polymer ?
#
loop_
_entity_poly.entity_id
_entity_poly.type
_entity_poly.pdbx_seq_one_letter_code
_entity_poly.pdbx_strand_id
1 'polypeptide(L)'
;MDPRERPRLLEIIQNLRERIREARANGWLGEVEGLQVSSDAAMAKLNSLKRAPADGRPQLVDLGVPAFTDHAPLLQPGSGEPGIRP
;
A
#
# COMPACT_ATOMS: atom_id res chain seq x y z
N MET A 1 -1.85 -13.90 5.48
CA MET A 1 -2.40 -12.79 6.29
C MET A 1 -1.96 -13.01 7.72
N ASP A 2 -1.17 -12.10 8.28
CA ASP A 2 -0.57 -12.26 9.60
C ASP A 2 -1.57 -11.94 10.72
N PRO A 3 -1.87 -12.88 11.64
CA PRO A 3 -2.82 -12.65 12.72
C PRO A 3 -2.39 -11.54 13.71
N ARG A 4 -1.13 -11.12 13.65
CA ARG A 4 -0.54 -10.07 14.50
C ARG A 4 -0.79 -8.65 13.98
N GLU A 5 -1.31 -8.48 12.75
CA GLU A 5 -1.56 -7.15 12.18
C GLU A 5 -2.80 -6.46 12.78
N ARG A 6 -3.82 -7.22 13.16
CA ARG A 6 -5.06 -6.68 13.75
C ARG A 6 -4.84 -5.87 15.04
N PRO A 7 -4.17 -6.40 16.09
CA PRO A 7 -3.95 -5.63 17.31
C PRO A 7 -3.13 -4.36 17.04
N ARG A 8 -2.09 -4.44 16.21
CA ARG A 8 -1.28 -3.29 15.82
C ARG A 8 -2.08 -2.19 15.12
N LEU A 9 -3.01 -2.55 14.24
CA LEU A 9 -3.89 -1.58 13.57
C LEU A 9 -4.84 -0.89 14.54
N LEU A 10 -5.37 -1.61 15.53
CA LEU A 10 -6.20 -1.01 16.56
C LEU A 10 -5.42 0.02 17.38
N GLU A 11 -4.18 -0.29 17.75
CA GLU A 11 -3.29 0.66 18.43
C GLU A 11 -3.03 1.93 17.60
N ILE A 12 -2.75 1.76 16.30
CA ILE A 12 -2.56 2.90 15.38
C ILE A 12 -3.82 3.76 15.28
N ILE A 13 -5.00 3.13 15.12
CA ILE A 13 -6.28 3.86 15.03
C ILE A 13 -6.53 4.66 16.31
N GLN A 14 -6.27 4.07 17.48
CA GLN A 14 -6.44 4.75 18.75
C GLN A 14 -5.51 5.96 18.85
N ASN A 15 -4.22 5.78 18.56
CA ASN A 15 -3.24 6.87 18.58
C ASN A 15 -3.61 8.02 17.62
N LEU A 16 -4.06 7.69 16.40
CA LEU A 16 -4.51 8.69 15.43
C LEU A 16 -5.72 9.48 15.95
N ARG A 17 -6.68 8.82 16.62
CA ARG A 17 -7.83 9.51 17.23
C ARG A 17 -7.39 10.47 18.33
N GLU A 18 -6.38 10.12 19.12
CA GLU A 18 -5.83 11.03 20.13
C GLU A 18 -5.22 12.25 19.48
N ARG A 19 -4.38 12.03 18.47
CA ARG A 19 -3.68 13.10 17.78
C ARG A 19 -4.62 14.03 17.01
N ILE A 20 -5.74 13.51 16.49
CA ILE A 20 -6.82 14.33 15.92
C ILE A 20 -7.46 15.23 16.98
N ARG A 21 -7.74 14.71 18.19
CA ARG A 21 -8.31 15.54 19.27
C ARG A 21 -7.35 16.67 19.64
N GLU A 22 -6.07 16.35 19.77
CA GLU A 22 -5.02 17.33 20.08
C GLU A 22 -4.88 18.39 18.98
N ALA A 23 -4.80 17.96 17.73
CA ALA A 23 -4.69 18.89 16.60
C ALA A 23 -5.92 19.81 16.47
N ARG A 24 -7.14 19.29 16.73
CA ARG A 24 -8.35 20.12 16.80
C ARG A 24 -8.30 21.12 17.95
N ALA A 25 -7.89 20.68 19.13
CA ALA A 25 -7.78 21.55 20.31
C ALA A 25 -6.75 22.68 20.13
N ASN A 26 -5.68 22.42 19.37
CA ASN A 26 -4.61 23.39 19.08
C ASN A 26 -4.85 24.19 17.78
N GLY A 27 -5.94 23.94 17.06
CA GLY A 27 -6.25 24.64 15.80
C GLY A 27 -5.36 24.26 14.62
N TRP A 28 -4.68 23.11 14.66
CA TRP A 28 -3.84 22.60 13.57
C TRP A 28 -4.68 21.93 12.48
N LEU A 29 -5.49 22.72 11.78
CA LEU A 29 -6.45 22.20 10.79
C LEU A 29 -5.81 21.35 9.69
N GLY A 30 -4.64 21.75 9.16
CA GLY A 30 -3.93 20.96 8.14
C GLY A 30 -3.45 19.60 8.65
N GLU A 31 -3.08 19.49 9.93
CA GLU A 31 -2.71 18.21 10.55
C GLU A 31 -3.95 17.35 10.80
N VAL A 32 -5.07 17.95 11.20
CA VAL A 32 -6.35 17.23 11.38
C VAL A 32 -6.77 16.52 10.09
N GLU A 33 -6.67 17.19 8.94
CA GLU A 33 -7.02 16.59 7.65
C GLU A 33 -6.14 15.38 7.30
N GLY A 34 -4.81 15.53 7.43
CA GLY A 34 -3.87 14.43 7.17
C GLY A 34 -4.04 13.25 8.13
N LEU A 35 -4.32 13.52 9.41
CA LEU A 35 -4.57 12.49 10.42
C LEU A 35 -5.91 11.76 10.17
N GLN A 36 -6.94 12.46 9.70
CA GLN A 36 -8.24 11.86 9.37
C GLN A 36 -8.10 10.90 8.18
N VAL A 37 -7.43 11.30 7.11
CA VAL A 37 -7.13 10.43 5.96
C VAL A 37 -6.37 9.18 6.39
N SER A 38 -5.37 9.34 7.26
CA SER A 38 -4.59 8.22 7.79
C SER A 38 -5.44 7.29 8.66
N SER A 39 -6.37 7.84 9.44
CA SER A 39 -7.31 7.08 10.28
C SER A 39 -8.26 6.25 9.42
N ASP A 40 -8.82 6.86 8.36
CA ASP A 40 -9.73 6.19 7.43
C ASP A 40 -9.03 5.04 6.69
N ALA A 41 -7.78 5.25 6.25
CA ALA A 41 -6.97 4.21 5.65
C ALA A 41 -6.69 3.04 6.61
N ALA A 42 -6.37 3.32 7.88
CA ALA A 42 -6.15 2.29 8.89
C ALA A 42 -7.43 1.49 9.19
N MET A 43 -8.58 2.16 9.28
CA MET A 43 -9.89 1.51 9.43
C MET A 43 -10.26 0.65 8.21
N ALA A 44 -9.98 1.13 7.00
CA ALA A 44 -10.19 0.36 5.77
C ALA A 44 -9.36 -0.93 5.77
N LYS A 45 -8.07 -0.86 6.14
CA LYS A 45 -7.21 -2.04 6.27
C LYS A 45 -7.73 -3.04 7.31
N LEU A 46 -8.17 -2.56 8.47
CA LEU A 46 -8.78 -3.41 9.51
C LEU A 46 -10.04 -4.12 9.00
N ASN A 47 -10.90 -3.41 8.27
CA ASN A 47 -12.10 -4.00 7.67
C ASN A 47 -11.78 -5.05 6.60
N SER A 48 -10.75 -4.83 5.78
CA SER A 48 -10.27 -5.84 4.83
C SER A 48 -9.71 -7.08 5.53
N LEU A 49 -8.97 -6.91 6.63
CA LEU A 49 -8.52 -8.03 7.47
C LEU A 49 -9.69 -8.78 8.11
N LYS A 50 -10.80 -8.12 8.43
CA LYS A 50 -12.03 -8.78 8.93
C LYS A 50 -12.75 -9.59 7.85
N ARG A 51 -12.71 -9.14 6.60
CA ARG A 51 -13.35 -9.79 5.45
C ARG A 51 -12.52 -10.90 4.81
N ALA A 52 -11.22 -10.95 5.05
CA ALA A 52 -10.37 -12.02 4.53
C ALA A 52 -10.86 -13.39 5.04
N PRO A 53 -11.16 -14.36 4.15
CA PRO A 53 -11.53 -15.71 4.55
C PRO A 53 -10.41 -16.35 5.36
N ALA A 54 -10.76 -17.15 6.37
CA ALA A 54 -9.79 -17.90 7.18
C ALA A 54 -8.94 -18.87 6.34
N ASP A 55 -9.40 -19.21 5.13
CA ASP A 55 -8.77 -20.13 4.17
C ASP A 55 -7.53 -19.57 3.44
N GLY A 56 -6.98 -18.43 3.88
CA GLY A 56 -5.69 -17.93 3.41
C GLY A 56 -5.64 -17.47 1.95
N ARG A 57 -6.77 -17.47 1.23
CA ARG A 57 -6.83 -16.94 -0.14
C ARG A 57 -6.66 -15.41 -0.09
N PRO A 58 -5.66 -14.83 -0.76
CA PRO A 58 -5.49 -13.39 -0.79
C PRO A 58 -6.73 -12.78 -1.43
N GLN A 59 -7.47 -11.98 -0.65
CA GLN A 59 -8.50 -11.10 -1.20
C GLN A 59 -7.74 -10.09 -2.06
N LEU A 60 -7.88 -10.21 -3.38
CA LEU A 60 -7.27 -9.33 -4.36
C LEU A 60 -7.71 -7.91 -4.02
N VAL A 61 -6.83 -7.18 -3.33
CA VAL A 61 -7.02 -5.76 -3.10
C VAL A 61 -6.77 -5.10 -4.44
N ASP A 62 -7.84 -4.67 -5.10
CA ASP A 62 -7.76 -3.75 -6.23
C ASP A 62 -7.29 -2.41 -5.68
N LEU A 63 -5.99 -2.35 -5.38
CA LEU A 63 -5.27 -1.12 -5.27
C LEU A 63 -5.03 -0.75 -6.73
N GLY A 64 -5.69 0.31 -7.21
CA GLY A 64 -5.42 0.92 -8.51
C GLY A 64 -3.99 1.45 -8.57
N VAL A 65 -3.03 0.52 -8.56
CA VAL A 65 -1.63 0.74 -8.86
C VAL A 65 -1.60 0.92 -10.37
N PRO A 66 -1.22 2.09 -10.91
CA PRO A 66 -0.85 2.14 -12.31
C PRO A 66 0.30 1.15 -12.44
N ALA A 67 0.07 0.06 -13.17
CA ALA A 67 1.15 -0.78 -13.62
C ALA A 67 2.07 0.14 -14.43
N PHE A 68 3.15 0.62 -13.80
CA PHE A 68 4.27 1.13 -14.54
C PHE A 68 4.80 -0.08 -15.29
N THR A 69 4.28 -0.28 -16.51
CA THR A 69 4.94 -1.10 -17.51
C THR A 69 6.30 -0.45 -17.68
N ASP A 70 7.29 -1.03 -17.00
CA ASP A 70 8.70 -0.78 -17.22
C ASP A 70 8.94 -1.09 -18.70
N HIS A 71 8.92 -0.06 -19.53
CA HIS A 71 9.42 -0.15 -20.89
C HIS A 71 10.94 -0.26 -20.79
N ALA A 72 11.43 -1.46 -20.47
CA ALA A 72 12.79 -1.83 -20.77
C ALA A 72 12.92 -1.85 -22.31
N PRO A 73 13.79 -1.02 -22.91
CA PRO A 73 14.08 -1.15 -24.33
C PRO A 73 14.77 -2.50 -24.53
N LEU A 74 14.25 -3.31 -25.45
CA LEU A 74 14.87 -4.56 -25.86
C LEU A 74 16.30 -4.26 -26.34
N LEU A 75 17.28 -4.58 -25.50
CA LEU A 75 18.68 -4.64 -25.88
C LEU A 75 18.79 -5.81 -26.86
N GLN A 76 18.91 -5.50 -28.15
CA GLN A 76 19.22 -6.50 -29.18
C GLN A 76 20.62 -7.03 -28.90
N PRO A 77 20.82 -8.32 -28.59
CA PRO A 77 22.16 -8.87 -28.50
C PRO A 77 22.68 -9.10 -29.92
N GLY A 78 23.62 -8.27 -30.36
CA GLY A 78 24.45 -8.55 -31.52
C GLY A 78 25.34 -9.76 -31.25
N SER A 79 25.37 -10.74 -32.15
CA SER A 79 26.35 -11.81 -32.29
C SER A 79 25.97 -12.63 -33.54
N GLY A 80 26.76 -12.84 -34.58
CA GLY A 80 28.09 -12.37 -34.95
C GLY A 80 28.33 -12.75 -36.42
N GLU A 81 29.12 -11.97 -37.14
CA GLU A 81 29.90 -12.47 -38.27
C GLU A 81 30.93 -13.50 -37.74
N PRO A 82 31.33 -14.56 -38.50
CA PRO A 82 32.11 -14.40 -39.73
C PRO A 82 31.98 -15.51 -40.81
N GLY A 83 32.54 -15.26 -42.00
CA GLY A 83 33.24 -16.32 -42.75
C GLY A 83 32.85 -16.59 -44.22
N ILE A 84 33.44 -15.80 -45.13
CA ILE A 84 34.34 -16.26 -46.22
C ILE A 84 33.89 -17.44 -47.13
N ARG A 85 33.54 -17.06 -48.38
CA ARG A 85 34.02 -17.59 -49.70
C ARG A 85 33.48 -18.95 -50.20
N PRO A 86 33.62 -19.31 -51.50
CA PRO A 86 34.39 -18.74 -52.62
C PRO A 86 33.67 -17.74 -53.54
#